data_AF-A0A7S2VHK5-F1
#
_entry.id   AF-A0A7S2VHK5-F1
#
_cell.length_a   1.000
_cell.length_b   1.000
_cell.length_c   1.000
_cell.angle_alpha   90.00
_cell.angle_beta   90.00
_cell.angle_gamma   90.00
#
_symmetry.space_group_name_H-M   'P 1'
#
loop_
_entity.id
_entity.type
_entity.pdbx_description
1 polymer ?
#
loop_
_entity_poly.entity_id
_entity_poly.type
_entity_poly.pdbx_seq_one_letter_code
_entity_poly.pdbx_strand_id
1 'polypeptide(L)'
;SGLFCNHTNAFWWDCQAEKRGVGQRCGGKGFEGSTECPDELVCLRKDEFWSDCQTKAAAEKAKKAAKAASKPLDVAGLNARFAQGKPGGDLASAGILIHQFHNGMDGDWKAWMPCPATCFGGPCWCHSFADRFSASLLNARLLDDKGRVGMYSTSNAGFIFAPQYMQTRCLYPADGGSESKSCKPGLQGCVPGCGSKWCAFNPAQPNNMDTSCAWSPKDLWRVLTLQETANSRYNEVVVDAQAVVDNLPHSIAAVFYVKGSPAAKEARRVHDDFLAAFGEEAKATLLLEMDTRSPQAPFRDVGAPVPTFEMRQAYEEHGGAAAPPARPTSLSAAAASTASMVGLLLVAAMPACAVAWASVLASGRRARASRAAFGALLDEDPNASQQSQVDG
;
A
#
# COMPACT_ATOMS: atom_id res chain seq x y z
N SER A 1 -30.04 -22.63 11.82
CA SER A 1 -29.37 -23.36 10.74
C SER A 1 -28.08 -23.96 11.30
N GLY A 2 -27.92 -25.29 11.29
CA GLY A 2 -26.64 -25.94 11.65
C GLY A 2 -26.61 -26.81 12.91
N LEU A 3 -27.72 -26.97 13.63
CA LEU A 3 -27.85 -27.95 14.72
C LEU A 3 -28.64 -29.16 14.23
N PHE A 4 -28.11 -30.36 14.44
CA PHE A 4 -28.83 -31.63 14.33
C PHE A 4 -29.33 -32.00 15.72
N CYS A 5 -30.65 -32.00 15.89
CA CYS A 5 -31.28 -32.32 17.16
C CYS A 5 -31.88 -33.73 17.10
N ASN A 6 -31.41 -34.62 17.97
CA ASN A 6 -31.99 -35.93 18.19
C ASN A 6 -32.87 -35.90 19.44
N HIS A 7 -34.02 -36.55 19.33
CA HIS A 7 -34.97 -36.70 20.44
C HIS A 7 -34.44 -37.74 21.42
N THR A 8 -34.10 -37.35 22.64
CA THR A 8 -33.55 -38.28 23.64
C THR A 8 -34.66 -38.88 24.52
N ASN A 9 -35.73 -38.13 24.76
CA ASN A 9 -37.03 -38.63 25.26
C ASN A 9 -38.11 -37.53 25.10
N ALA A 10 -39.35 -37.80 25.53
CA ALA A 10 -40.53 -36.93 25.36
C ALA A 10 -40.39 -35.48 25.86
N PHE A 11 -39.35 -35.17 26.64
CA PHE A 11 -39.14 -33.85 27.24
C PHE A 11 -37.78 -33.23 26.88
N TRP A 12 -36.88 -33.95 26.20
CA TRP A 12 -35.49 -33.53 26.01
C TRP A 12 -35.00 -33.73 24.57
N TRP A 13 -34.32 -32.71 24.05
CA TRP A 13 -33.64 -32.70 22.76
C TRP A 13 -32.13 -32.56 22.98
N ASP A 14 -31.33 -33.44 22.38
CA ASP A 14 -29.88 -33.25 22.29
C ASP A 14 -29.55 -32.67 20.92
N CYS A 15 -29.04 -31.44 20.89
CA CYS A 15 -28.72 -30.70 19.68
C CYS A 15 -27.20 -30.56 19.54
N GLN A 16 -26.64 -31.15 18.48
CA GLN A 16 -25.21 -31.06 18.18
C GLN A 16 -24.98 -30.22 16.93
N ALA A 17 -23.91 -29.43 16.92
CA ALA A 17 -23.51 -28.70 15.73
C ALA A 17 -23.04 -29.69 14.65
N GLU A 18 -23.40 -29.43 13.39
CA GLU A 18 -22.87 -30.17 12.26
C GLU A 18 -21.35 -29.98 12.19
N LYS A 19 -20.58 -31.04 12.44
CA LYS A 19 -19.12 -31.03 12.26
C LYS A 19 -18.79 -31.07 10.76
N ARG A 20 -17.99 -30.11 10.30
CA ARG A 20 -17.65 -29.91 8.87
C ARG A 20 -16.53 -30.83 8.39
N GLY A 21 -16.73 -31.53 7.28
CA GLY A 21 -15.72 -32.40 6.66
C GLY A 21 -14.53 -31.63 6.05
N VAL A 22 -13.48 -32.35 5.64
CA VAL A 22 -12.32 -31.75 4.96
C VAL A 22 -12.76 -30.95 3.72
N GLY A 23 -12.27 -29.72 3.59
CA GLY A 23 -12.60 -28.81 2.48
C GLY A 23 -13.97 -28.14 2.60
N GLN A 24 -14.78 -28.49 3.59
CA GLN A 24 -16.04 -27.79 3.84
C GLN A 24 -15.80 -26.46 4.56
N ARG A 25 -16.60 -25.45 4.18
CA ARG A 25 -16.53 -24.12 4.76
C ARG A 25 -16.86 -24.16 6.25
N CYS A 26 -15.99 -23.55 7.05
CA CYS A 26 -16.09 -23.42 8.49
C CYS A 26 -15.98 -21.96 8.94
N GLY A 27 -15.95 -21.00 8.03
CA GLY A 27 -15.85 -19.59 8.39
C GLY A 27 -15.77 -18.63 7.21
N GLY A 28 -15.58 -17.35 7.56
CA GLY A 28 -15.50 -16.22 6.64
C GLY A 28 -16.67 -15.25 6.80
N LYS A 29 -16.47 -14.00 6.38
CA LYS A 29 -17.46 -12.92 6.48
C LYS A 29 -18.77 -13.30 5.78
N GLY A 30 -19.88 -13.14 6.50
CA GLY A 30 -21.23 -13.52 6.06
C GLY A 30 -21.51 -15.02 6.06
N PHE A 31 -20.67 -15.85 6.69
CA PHE A 31 -20.97 -17.27 6.88
C PHE A 31 -21.86 -17.49 8.11
N GLU A 32 -23.04 -18.06 7.89
CA GLU A 32 -24.02 -18.37 8.95
C GLU A 32 -24.03 -19.87 9.32
N GLY A 33 -23.12 -20.66 8.77
CA GLY A 33 -23.05 -22.10 9.03
C GLY A 33 -22.17 -22.46 10.24
N SER A 34 -22.21 -23.74 10.65
CA SER A 34 -21.32 -24.27 11.69
C SER A 34 -19.85 -23.98 11.39
N THR A 35 -19.16 -23.38 12.37
CA THR A 35 -17.72 -23.11 12.34
C THR A 35 -16.89 -24.24 12.94
N GLU A 36 -17.55 -25.32 13.38
CA GLU A 36 -16.88 -26.45 14.02
C GLU A 36 -16.35 -27.45 12.99
N CYS A 37 -15.04 -27.68 13.07
CA CYS A 37 -14.40 -28.81 12.42
C CYS A 37 -14.31 -29.98 13.42
N PRO A 38 -14.38 -31.25 12.94
CA PRO A 38 -14.00 -32.42 13.73
C PRO A 38 -12.63 -32.26 14.38
N ASP A 39 -12.41 -32.95 15.50
CA ASP A 39 -11.25 -32.80 16.39
C ASP A 39 -9.88 -33.03 15.70
N GLU A 40 -9.88 -33.71 14.54
CA GLU A 40 -8.69 -33.94 13.72
C GLU A 40 -8.44 -32.88 12.64
N LEU A 41 -9.36 -31.93 12.50
CA LEU A 41 -9.34 -30.88 11.50
C LEU A 41 -9.27 -29.50 12.19
N VAL A 42 -8.68 -28.55 11.47
CA VAL A 42 -8.56 -27.16 11.92
C VAL A 42 -9.25 -26.28 10.89
N CYS A 43 -10.07 -25.34 11.36
CA CYS A 43 -10.65 -24.33 10.48
C CYS A 43 -9.55 -23.38 10.02
N LEU A 44 -9.09 -23.53 8.78
CA LEU A 44 -8.02 -22.72 8.22
C LEU A 44 -8.61 -21.56 7.43
N ARG A 45 -8.26 -20.33 7.83
CA ARG A 45 -8.59 -19.13 7.07
C ARG A 45 -7.84 -19.14 5.74
N LYS A 46 -8.55 -19.05 4.62
CA LYS A 46 -7.96 -18.86 3.29
C LYS A 46 -8.01 -17.40 2.86
N ASP A 47 -9.14 -16.76 3.09
CA ASP A 47 -9.33 -15.33 2.86
C ASP A 47 -10.36 -14.75 3.85
N GLU A 48 -10.76 -13.49 3.68
CA GLU A 48 -11.74 -12.82 4.55
C GLU A 48 -13.14 -13.46 4.46
N PHE A 49 -13.51 -14.02 3.31
CA PHE A 49 -14.83 -14.58 3.04
C PHE A 49 -14.87 -16.10 3.16
N TRP A 50 -13.73 -16.78 3.22
CA TRP A 50 -13.66 -18.23 3.20
C TRP A 50 -12.63 -18.78 4.19
N SER A 51 -13.11 -19.66 5.05
CA SER A 51 -12.29 -20.59 5.84
C SER A 51 -12.85 -21.99 5.64
N ASP A 52 -12.00 -23.01 5.57
CA ASP A 52 -12.43 -24.41 5.46
C ASP A 52 -11.66 -25.35 6.38
N CYS A 53 -12.29 -26.48 6.71
CA CYS A 53 -11.67 -27.48 7.57
C CYS A 53 -10.55 -28.19 6.81
N GLN A 54 -9.35 -28.10 7.35
CA GLN A 54 -8.15 -28.71 6.77
C GLN A 54 -7.53 -29.66 7.78
N THR A 55 -6.72 -30.61 7.28
CA THR A 55 -5.93 -31.48 8.17
C THR A 55 -4.93 -30.64 8.96
N LYS A 56 -4.57 -31.09 10.16
CA LYS A 56 -3.49 -30.46 10.96
C LYS A 56 -2.20 -30.29 10.15
N ALA A 57 -1.84 -31.28 9.32
CA ALA A 57 -0.67 -31.18 8.43
C ALA A 57 -0.79 -30.07 7.36
N ALA A 58 -1.96 -29.91 6.75
CA ALA A 58 -2.22 -28.81 5.81
C ALA A 58 -2.22 -27.46 6.52
N ALA A 59 -2.78 -27.38 7.73
CA ALA A 59 -2.72 -26.18 8.57
C ALA A 59 -1.28 -25.81 8.95
N GLU A 60 -0.43 -26.77 9.32
CA GLU A 60 0.99 -26.53 9.62
C GLU A 60 1.77 -26.08 8.37
N LYS A 61 1.49 -26.68 7.20
CA LYS A 61 2.06 -26.21 5.93
C LYS A 61 1.64 -24.77 5.63
N ALA A 62 0.37 -24.44 5.86
CA ALA A 62 -0.16 -23.09 5.67
C ALA A 62 0.44 -22.09 6.68
N LYS A 63 0.61 -22.47 7.96
CA LYS A 63 1.31 -21.64 8.96
C LYS A 63 2.75 -21.38 8.56
N LYS A 64 3.47 -22.39 8.07
CA LYS A 64 4.85 -22.23 7.57
C LYS A 64 4.91 -21.32 6.35
N ALA A 65 3.96 -21.45 5.42
CA ALA A 65 3.84 -20.57 4.26
C ALA A 65 3.47 -19.13 4.67
N ALA A 66 2.55 -18.95 5.62
CA ALA A 66 2.16 -17.65 6.16
C ALA A 66 3.33 -16.97 6.89
N LYS A 67 4.11 -17.73 7.68
CA LYS A 67 5.34 -17.23 8.33
C LYS A 67 6.44 -16.87 7.33
N ALA A 68 6.56 -17.61 6.24
CA ALA A 68 7.46 -17.26 5.15
C ALA A 68 7.00 -16.01 4.40
N ALA A 69 5.69 -15.88 4.18
CA ALA A 69 5.06 -14.71 3.56
C ALA A 69 5.04 -13.48 4.47
N SER A 70 5.13 -13.66 5.80
CA SER A 70 5.20 -12.56 6.77
C SER A 70 6.61 -11.99 6.95
N LYS A 71 7.65 -12.63 6.38
CA LYS A 71 9.00 -12.05 6.38
C LYS A 71 8.99 -10.84 5.44
N PRO A 72 9.47 -9.66 5.87
CA PRO A 72 9.67 -8.53 4.96
C PRO A 72 10.47 -8.97 3.74
N LEU A 73 9.93 -8.72 2.55
CA LEU A 73 10.62 -9.03 1.29
C LEU A 73 11.75 -8.03 1.10
N ASP A 74 12.96 -8.53 0.83
CA ASP A 74 14.03 -7.70 0.28
C ASP A 74 13.74 -7.34 -1.19
N VAL A 75 14.60 -6.51 -1.79
CA VAL A 75 14.43 -6.07 -3.17
C VAL A 75 14.41 -7.24 -4.17
N ALA A 76 15.19 -8.30 -3.92
CA ALA A 76 15.16 -9.49 -4.77
C ALA A 76 13.80 -10.19 -4.70
N GLY A 77 13.23 -10.33 -3.49
CA GLY A 77 11.89 -10.88 -3.28
C GLY A 77 10.79 -10.04 -3.93
N LEU A 78 10.87 -8.71 -3.86
CA LEU A 78 9.94 -7.81 -4.52
C LEU A 78 10.01 -7.93 -6.05
N ASN A 79 11.20 -7.91 -6.64
CA ASN A 79 11.37 -8.08 -8.08
C ASN A 79 10.93 -9.47 -8.55
N ALA A 80 11.24 -10.54 -7.80
CA ALA A 80 10.78 -11.89 -8.13
C ALA A 80 9.25 -11.98 -8.13
N ARG A 81 8.60 -11.39 -7.12
CA ARG A 81 7.13 -11.36 -7.02
C ARG A 81 6.50 -10.52 -8.14
N PHE A 82 7.12 -9.41 -8.53
CA PHE A 82 6.70 -8.63 -9.70
C PHE A 82 6.79 -9.44 -11.00
N ALA A 83 7.94 -10.07 -11.25
CA ALA A 83 8.22 -10.81 -12.48
C ALA A 83 7.35 -12.07 -12.62
N GLN A 84 7.10 -12.76 -11.51
CA GLN A 84 6.35 -14.02 -11.47
C GLN A 84 4.84 -13.83 -11.26
N GLY A 85 4.40 -12.59 -11.04
CA GLY A 85 2.99 -12.26 -10.83
C GLY A 85 2.10 -12.79 -11.96
N LYS A 86 0.96 -13.36 -11.58
CA LYS A 86 0.02 -13.98 -12.52
C LYS A 86 -1.41 -13.90 -12.01
N PRO A 87 -2.42 -13.98 -12.90
CA PRO A 87 -3.80 -14.15 -12.49
C PRO A 87 -3.95 -15.29 -11.47
N GLY A 88 -4.56 -14.99 -10.32
CA GLY A 88 -4.69 -15.89 -9.18
C GLY A 88 -5.69 -15.39 -8.15
N GLY A 89 -5.93 -16.17 -7.11
CA GLY A 89 -6.92 -15.88 -6.07
C GLY A 89 -6.39 -15.05 -4.89
N ASP A 90 -5.10 -14.74 -4.84
CA ASP A 90 -4.48 -14.04 -3.71
C ASP A 90 -3.51 -12.94 -4.17
N LEU A 91 -3.41 -11.87 -3.37
CA LEU A 91 -2.56 -10.72 -3.67
C LEU A 91 -1.07 -11.06 -3.68
N ALA A 92 -0.64 -12.06 -2.90
CA ALA A 92 0.77 -12.41 -2.74
C ALA A 92 1.33 -13.04 -4.03
N SER A 93 0.58 -13.94 -4.65
CA SER A 93 0.98 -14.57 -5.92
C SER A 93 0.72 -13.70 -7.16
N ALA A 94 -0.17 -12.71 -7.04
CA ALA A 94 -0.61 -11.90 -8.16
C ALA A 94 0.39 -10.80 -8.60
N GLY A 95 1.20 -10.27 -7.69
CA GLY A 95 2.15 -9.19 -8.00
C GLY A 95 2.39 -8.27 -6.81
N ILE A 96 2.75 -7.03 -7.07
CA ILE A 96 3.06 -5.99 -6.08
C ILE A 96 1.89 -5.02 -5.97
N LEU A 97 1.30 -4.92 -4.78
CA LEU A 97 0.20 -3.99 -4.52
C LEU A 97 0.78 -2.64 -4.10
N ILE A 98 0.51 -1.60 -4.89
CA ILE A 98 1.01 -0.24 -4.65
C ILE A 98 -0.13 0.74 -4.45
N HIS A 99 0.08 1.76 -3.63
CA HIS A 99 -0.75 2.96 -3.60
C HIS A 99 0.14 4.15 -3.94
N GLN A 100 -0.25 4.94 -4.93
CA GLN A 100 0.47 6.17 -5.30
C GLN A 100 -0.12 7.36 -4.59
N PHE A 101 0.74 8.26 -4.11
CA PHE A 101 0.33 9.51 -3.50
C PHE A 101 -0.32 10.42 -4.53
N HIS A 102 -1.31 11.18 -4.11
CA HIS A 102 -1.91 12.25 -4.89
C HIS A 102 -1.00 13.48 -4.87
N ASN A 103 -0.39 13.80 -6.03
CA ASN A 103 0.51 14.93 -6.35
C ASN A 103 0.89 15.87 -5.18
N GLY A 104 1.79 15.43 -4.28
CA GLY A 104 2.37 16.27 -3.23
C GLY A 104 1.43 16.63 -2.07
N MET A 105 0.20 16.10 -2.06
CA MET A 105 -0.80 16.40 -1.02
C MET A 105 -0.71 15.41 0.13
N ASP A 106 -0.46 14.13 -0.13
CA ASP A 106 -0.46 13.11 0.92
C ASP A 106 0.75 13.20 1.87
N GLY A 107 1.77 13.97 1.52
CA GLY A 107 2.98 14.11 2.32
C GLY A 107 2.95 15.22 3.38
N ASP A 108 1.90 16.03 3.47
CA ASP A 108 1.78 17.06 4.52
C ASP A 108 1.01 16.57 5.77
N TRP A 109 0.35 15.41 5.67
CA TRP A 109 -0.04 14.59 6.82
C TRP A 109 0.71 13.25 6.78
N LYS A 110 0.47 12.38 7.76
CA LYS A 110 1.05 11.03 7.77
C LYS A 110 0.49 10.24 6.59
N ALA A 111 1.22 10.17 5.47
CA ALA A 111 0.75 9.56 4.21
C ALA A 111 0.25 8.10 4.36
N TRP A 112 0.72 7.38 5.38
CA TRP A 112 0.31 6.01 5.70
C TRP A 112 -0.99 5.93 6.51
N MET A 113 -1.60 7.06 6.85
CA MET A 113 -2.86 7.16 7.57
C MET A 113 -3.99 7.58 6.61
N PRO A 114 -5.23 7.16 6.89
CA PRO A 114 -6.43 7.74 6.29
C PRO A 114 -6.40 9.27 6.29
N CYS A 115 -6.98 9.87 5.25
CA CYS A 115 -7.12 11.31 5.19
C CYS A 115 -7.89 11.84 6.42
N PRO A 116 -7.28 12.75 7.22
CA PRO A 116 -7.89 13.23 8.45
C PRO A 116 -9.12 14.09 8.15
N ALA A 117 -9.97 14.34 9.15
CA ALA A 117 -11.09 15.27 8.99
C ALA A 117 -10.62 16.71 8.72
N THR A 118 -9.45 17.09 9.23
CA THR A 118 -8.88 18.43 9.12
C THR A 118 -7.42 18.42 8.71
N CYS A 119 -7.05 19.28 7.76
CA CYS A 119 -5.69 19.52 7.28
C CYS A 119 -5.59 20.98 6.82
N PHE A 120 -4.38 21.54 6.86
CA PHE A 120 -4.12 22.93 6.44
C PHE A 120 -5.04 23.98 7.10
N GLY A 121 -5.47 23.74 8.34
CA GLY A 121 -6.33 24.65 9.10
C GLY A 121 -7.82 24.62 8.72
N GLY A 122 -8.27 23.65 7.92
CA GLY A 122 -9.68 23.50 7.53
C GLY A 122 -10.09 22.04 7.31
N PRO A 123 -11.33 21.79 6.85
CA PRO A 123 -11.77 20.46 6.45
C PRO A 123 -10.91 19.90 5.32
N CYS A 124 -10.47 18.64 5.44
CA CYS A 124 -9.77 17.99 4.34
C CYS A 124 -10.72 17.59 3.22
N TRP A 125 -10.33 17.89 1.99
CA TRP A 125 -11.08 17.49 0.80
C TRP A 125 -11.16 15.97 0.63
N CYS A 126 -10.12 15.23 1.04
CA CYS A 126 -10.05 13.77 0.90
C CYS A 126 -10.73 12.99 2.03
N HIS A 127 -11.26 13.67 3.05
CA HIS A 127 -11.81 13.00 4.24
C HIS A 127 -12.96 12.03 3.87
N SER A 128 -13.74 12.36 2.84
CA SER A 128 -14.82 11.50 2.33
C SER A 128 -14.36 10.15 1.79
N PHE A 129 -13.05 9.95 1.61
CA PHE A 129 -12.45 8.72 1.09
C PHE A 129 -11.56 8.03 2.13
N ALA A 130 -11.54 8.51 3.37
CA ALA A 130 -10.68 8.01 4.45
C ALA A 130 -10.92 6.53 4.81
N ASP A 131 -12.03 5.93 4.37
CA ASP A 131 -12.32 4.52 4.57
C ASP A 131 -11.50 3.55 3.68
N ARG A 132 -10.75 4.06 2.69
CA ARG A 132 -10.07 3.23 1.69
C ARG A 132 -8.79 3.86 1.15
N PHE A 133 -7.95 3.00 0.57
CA PHE A 133 -6.88 3.40 -0.33
C PHE A 133 -7.14 2.84 -1.73
N SER A 134 -7.00 3.68 -2.74
CA SER A 134 -7.01 3.26 -4.15
C SER A 134 -5.62 2.77 -4.53
N ALA A 135 -5.51 1.51 -4.88
CA ALA A 135 -4.24 0.85 -5.16
C ALA A 135 -4.23 0.26 -6.58
N SER A 136 -3.06 -0.14 -7.05
CA SER A 136 -2.89 -0.94 -8.25
C SER A 136 -2.05 -2.18 -7.94
N LEU A 137 -2.42 -3.30 -8.54
CA LEU A 137 -1.67 -4.56 -8.44
C LEU A 137 -0.82 -4.74 -9.69
N LEU A 138 0.49 -4.54 -9.53
CA LEU A 138 1.44 -4.53 -10.64
C LEU A 138 2.18 -5.85 -10.77
N ASN A 139 2.41 -6.28 -12.00
CA ASN A 139 3.28 -7.38 -12.35
C ASN A 139 3.81 -7.18 -13.79
N ALA A 140 4.70 -8.06 -14.24
CA ALA A 140 5.31 -7.99 -15.56
C ALA A 140 4.31 -8.12 -16.74
N ARG A 141 3.03 -8.43 -16.47
CA ARG A 141 1.96 -8.57 -17.47
C ARG A 141 1.12 -7.30 -17.63
N LEU A 142 1.19 -6.38 -16.67
CA LEU A 142 0.53 -5.08 -16.76
C LEU A 142 1.50 -4.08 -17.39
N LEU A 143 1.43 -3.93 -18.71
CA LEU A 143 2.27 -3.01 -19.47
C LEU A 143 1.44 -1.93 -20.16
N ASP A 144 2.01 -0.74 -20.32
CA ASP A 144 1.43 0.31 -21.16
C ASP A 144 1.72 0.07 -22.65
N ASP A 145 1.19 0.95 -23.50
CA ASP A 145 1.36 0.95 -24.96
C ASP A 145 2.83 0.99 -25.42
N LYS A 146 3.76 1.37 -24.53
CA LYS A 146 5.19 1.47 -24.79
C LYS A 146 5.99 0.34 -24.15
N GLY A 147 5.30 -0.70 -23.64
CA GLY A 147 5.93 -1.83 -22.97
C GLY A 147 6.56 -1.50 -21.61
N ARG A 148 6.18 -0.37 -21.00
CA ARG A 148 6.60 0.02 -19.65
C ARG A 148 5.64 -0.55 -18.63
N VAL A 149 6.09 -0.70 -17.37
CA VAL A 149 5.20 -1.11 -16.27
C VAL A 149 4.02 -0.14 -16.18
N GLY A 150 2.82 -0.69 -16.32
CA GLY A 150 1.57 0.07 -16.24
C GLY A 150 1.32 0.58 -14.82
N MET A 151 0.90 1.84 -14.70
CA MET A 151 0.60 2.50 -13.43
C MET A 151 -0.28 3.74 -13.66
N TYR A 152 -0.89 4.24 -12.58
CA TYR A 152 -1.72 5.45 -12.62
C TYR A 152 -0.89 6.67 -13.04
N SER A 153 0.24 6.90 -12.38
CA SER A 153 1.13 8.04 -12.64
C SER A 153 2.60 7.63 -12.72
N THR A 154 3.29 8.07 -13.77
CA THR A 154 4.75 7.88 -13.89
C THR A 154 5.55 8.95 -13.14
N SER A 155 4.90 9.85 -12.39
CA SER A 155 5.53 10.93 -11.64
C SER A 155 5.30 10.84 -10.14
N ASN A 156 4.52 9.91 -9.63
CA ASN A 156 4.14 9.94 -8.21
C ASN A 156 4.98 8.97 -7.38
N ALA A 157 5.22 9.33 -6.13
CA ALA A 157 5.70 8.43 -5.09
C ALA A 157 4.54 7.60 -4.53
N GLY A 158 4.84 6.66 -3.64
CA GLY A 158 3.81 5.84 -3.02
C GLY A 158 4.35 4.84 -2.01
N PHE A 159 3.47 3.95 -1.56
CA PHE A 159 3.84 2.78 -0.76
C PHE A 159 3.58 1.48 -1.51
N ILE A 160 4.37 0.47 -1.14
CA ILE A 160 4.10 -0.93 -1.42
C ILE A 160 3.45 -1.53 -0.17
N PHE A 161 2.26 -2.08 -0.33
CA PHE A 161 1.58 -2.80 0.74
C PHE A 161 2.10 -4.22 0.92
N ALA A 162 2.17 -4.66 2.17
CA ALA A 162 2.40 -6.04 2.53
C ALA A 162 1.08 -6.83 2.41
N PRO A 163 0.92 -7.71 1.40
CA PRO A 163 -0.36 -8.29 1.00
C PRO A 163 -1.04 -9.10 2.10
N GLN A 164 -0.29 -9.70 3.01
CA GLN A 164 -0.80 -10.55 4.08
C GLN A 164 -1.66 -9.78 5.09
N TYR A 165 -1.51 -8.46 5.15
CA TYR A 165 -2.27 -7.58 6.03
C TYR A 165 -3.43 -6.88 5.30
N MET A 166 -3.50 -7.00 3.97
CA MET A 166 -4.46 -6.24 3.17
C MET A 166 -5.81 -6.92 3.10
N GLN A 167 -6.87 -6.12 3.23
CA GLN A 167 -8.23 -6.51 2.93
C GLN A 167 -8.69 -5.75 1.69
N THR A 168 -9.02 -6.48 0.64
CA THR A 168 -9.55 -5.91 -0.60
C THR A 168 -11.06 -5.75 -0.48
N ARG A 169 -11.56 -4.53 -0.69
CA ARG A 169 -13.01 -4.25 -0.76
C ARG A 169 -13.59 -4.68 -2.10
N CYS A 170 -12.92 -4.31 -3.19
CA CYS A 170 -13.31 -4.62 -4.56
C CYS A 170 -12.17 -4.37 -5.55
N LEU A 171 -12.44 -4.72 -6.80
CA LEU A 171 -11.48 -4.77 -7.88
C LEU A 171 -12.06 -4.19 -9.17
N TYR A 172 -11.19 -3.63 -10.00
CA TYR A 172 -11.49 -3.15 -11.35
C TYR A 172 -10.34 -3.50 -12.30
N PRO A 173 -10.63 -4.01 -13.51
CA PRO A 173 -9.59 -4.33 -14.50
C PRO A 173 -8.97 -3.09 -15.15
N ALA A 174 -9.53 -1.92 -14.86
CA ALA A 174 -9.08 -0.60 -15.29
C ALA A 174 -9.37 0.43 -14.17
N ASP A 175 -9.37 1.72 -14.48
CA ASP A 175 -9.86 2.77 -13.60
C ASP A 175 -11.35 2.54 -13.25
N GLY A 176 -11.64 2.34 -11.97
CA GLY A 176 -12.98 2.18 -11.44
C GLY A 176 -13.57 3.46 -10.86
N GLY A 177 -12.82 4.57 -10.83
CA GLY A 177 -13.25 5.83 -10.24
C GLY A 177 -13.68 5.69 -8.79
N SER A 178 -12.98 4.87 -7.99
CA SER A 178 -13.41 4.52 -6.63
C SER A 178 -13.57 5.73 -5.69
N GLU A 179 -12.89 6.85 -5.96
CA GLU A 179 -13.08 8.12 -5.24
C GLU A 179 -14.53 8.60 -5.37
N SER A 180 -15.12 8.53 -6.55
CA SER A 180 -16.52 8.95 -6.80
C SER A 180 -17.58 8.04 -6.15
N LYS A 181 -17.19 6.85 -5.68
CA LYS A 181 -18.09 5.80 -5.18
C LYS A 181 -18.22 5.86 -3.65
N SER A 182 -18.96 6.86 -3.18
CA SER A 182 -19.26 7.01 -1.74
C SER A 182 -20.59 6.35 -1.35
N CYS A 183 -20.63 5.76 -0.15
CA CYS A 183 -21.85 5.13 0.38
C CYS A 183 -22.46 5.97 1.49
N LYS A 184 -23.78 6.18 1.43
CA LYS A 184 -24.51 6.80 2.55
C LYS A 184 -24.52 5.85 3.74
N PRO A 185 -24.35 6.34 4.98
CA PRO A 185 -24.52 5.52 6.18
C PRO A 185 -25.85 4.76 6.17
N GLY A 186 -25.82 3.47 6.47
CA GLY A 186 -27.01 2.61 6.51
C GLY A 186 -27.51 2.09 5.15
N LEU A 187 -26.89 2.48 4.03
CA LEU A 187 -27.25 1.90 2.73
C LEU A 187 -26.76 0.46 2.62
N GLN A 188 -27.68 -0.49 2.76
CA GLN A 188 -27.38 -1.92 2.69
C GLN A 188 -26.79 -2.30 1.33
N GLY A 189 -25.73 -3.10 1.33
CA GLY A 189 -25.10 -3.60 0.11
C GLY A 189 -24.23 -2.58 -0.64
N CYS A 190 -24.09 -1.35 -0.14
CA CYS A 190 -23.11 -0.40 -0.66
C CYS A 190 -21.77 -0.59 0.06
N VAL A 191 -20.69 -0.75 -0.71
CA VAL A 191 -19.32 -0.78 -0.18
C VAL A 191 -18.57 0.46 -0.67
N PRO A 192 -18.01 1.30 0.23
CA PRO A 192 -17.24 2.48 -0.16
C PRO A 192 -16.11 2.12 -1.14
N GLY A 193 -15.99 2.90 -2.21
CA GLY A 193 -15.09 2.64 -3.35
C GLY A 193 -15.60 1.66 -4.39
N CYS A 194 -16.65 0.89 -4.05
CA CYS A 194 -17.18 -0.17 -4.90
C CYS A 194 -18.59 0.16 -5.43
N GLY A 195 -19.36 0.93 -4.66
CA GLY A 195 -20.78 1.18 -4.90
C GLY A 195 -21.66 -0.01 -4.50
N SER A 196 -22.85 -0.10 -5.09
CA SER A 196 -23.84 -1.15 -4.80
C SER A 196 -24.00 -2.19 -5.92
N LYS A 197 -23.34 -1.99 -7.07
CA LYS A 197 -23.45 -2.86 -8.25
C LYS A 197 -22.21 -3.73 -8.37
N TRP A 198 -22.40 -5.04 -8.29
CA TRP A 198 -21.36 -6.03 -8.55
C TRP A 198 -21.43 -6.50 -10.00
N CYS A 199 -20.26 -6.64 -10.63
CA CYS A 199 -20.16 -7.23 -11.96
C CYS A 199 -20.50 -8.71 -11.91
N ALA A 200 -21.14 -9.20 -12.97
CA ALA A 200 -21.40 -10.61 -13.17
C ALA A 200 -20.63 -11.10 -14.39
N PHE A 201 -20.07 -12.30 -14.28
CA PHE A 201 -19.43 -12.94 -15.42
C PHE A 201 -20.46 -13.30 -16.49
N ASN A 202 -20.19 -12.91 -17.73
CA ASN A 202 -20.95 -13.33 -18.89
C ASN A 202 -20.07 -14.25 -19.75
N PRO A 203 -20.33 -15.57 -19.81
CA PRO A 203 -19.58 -16.49 -20.65
C PRO A 203 -19.62 -16.16 -22.15
N ALA A 204 -20.67 -15.47 -22.62
CA ALA A 204 -20.78 -15.01 -24.01
C ALA A 204 -19.91 -13.78 -24.29
N GLN A 205 -19.45 -13.08 -23.25
CA GLN A 205 -18.58 -11.91 -23.33
C GLN A 205 -17.44 -12.05 -22.31
N PRO A 206 -16.54 -13.04 -22.49
CA PRO A 206 -15.53 -13.38 -21.48
C PRO A 206 -14.50 -12.26 -21.25
N ASN A 207 -14.37 -11.34 -22.22
CA ASN A 207 -13.48 -10.18 -22.17
C ASN A 207 -14.22 -8.88 -21.84
N ASN A 208 -15.45 -8.94 -21.29
CA ASN A 208 -16.17 -7.73 -20.91
C ASN A 208 -15.48 -7.04 -19.74
N MET A 209 -15.09 -5.79 -19.97
CA MET A 209 -14.35 -4.95 -19.05
C MET A 209 -15.21 -3.92 -18.34
N ASP A 210 -16.47 -4.25 -18.05
CA ASP A 210 -17.42 -3.32 -17.43
C ASP A 210 -16.81 -2.70 -16.14
N THR A 211 -16.48 -1.41 -16.22
CA THR A 211 -15.99 -0.60 -15.09
C THR A 211 -17.14 0.15 -14.39
N SER A 212 -18.36 0.06 -14.91
CA SER A 212 -19.56 0.64 -14.28
C SER A 212 -19.98 -0.11 -13.01
N CYS A 213 -19.44 -1.32 -12.79
CA CYS A 213 -19.66 -2.15 -11.62
C CYS A 213 -18.32 -2.56 -10.98
N ALA A 214 -18.36 -2.92 -9.70
CA ALA A 214 -17.21 -3.47 -8.99
C ALA A 214 -17.12 -4.99 -9.17
N TRP A 215 -15.91 -5.54 -9.25
CA TRP A 215 -15.69 -6.97 -9.11
C TRP A 215 -15.46 -7.35 -7.65
N SER A 216 -15.99 -8.50 -7.24
CA SER A 216 -15.77 -9.04 -5.90
C SER A 216 -14.29 -9.41 -5.72
N PRO A 217 -13.72 -9.33 -4.50
CA PRO A 217 -12.36 -9.81 -4.24
C PRO A 217 -12.10 -11.26 -4.68
N LYS A 218 -13.15 -12.10 -4.72
CA LYS A 218 -13.09 -13.49 -5.19
C LYS A 218 -12.80 -13.62 -6.69
N ASP A 219 -13.05 -12.57 -7.46
CA ASP A 219 -12.83 -12.50 -8.89
C ASP A 219 -11.45 -11.92 -9.26
N LEU A 220 -10.51 -11.88 -8.31
CA LEU A 220 -9.14 -11.38 -8.55
C LEU A 220 -8.51 -11.96 -9.79
N TRP A 221 -8.54 -13.29 -9.94
CA TRP A 221 -7.99 -13.95 -11.11
C TRP A 221 -8.59 -13.41 -12.42
N ARG A 222 -9.89 -13.14 -12.45
CA ARG A 222 -10.58 -12.65 -13.64
C ARG A 222 -10.20 -11.21 -13.93
N VAL A 223 -10.20 -10.36 -12.91
CA VAL A 223 -9.80 -8.95 -13.06
C VAL A 223 -8.39 -8.85 -13.62
N LEU A 224 -7.46 -9.68 -13.12
CA LEU A 224 -6.09 -9.72 -13.62
C LEU A 224 -5.97 -10.33 -15.02
N THR A 225 -6.87 -11.20 -15.44
CA THR A 225 -6.95 -11.65 -16.83
C THR A 225 -7.47 -10.53 -17.74
N LEU A 226 -8.55 -9.85 -17.33
CA LEU A 226 -9.16 -8.76 -18.09
C LEU A 226 -8.22 -7.57 -18.25
N GLN A 227 -7.38 -7.29 -17.25
CA GLN A 227 -6.41 -6.19 -17.31
C GLN A 227 -5.45 -6.32 -18.50
N GLU A 228 -5.07 -7.54 -18.89
CA GLU A 228 -4.10 -7.77 -19.99
C GLU A 228 -4.68 -7.38 -21.34
N THR A 229 -6.01 -7.36 -21.44
CA THR A 229 -6.77 -6.89 -22.60
C THR A 229 -7.33 -5.48 -22.41
N ALA A 230 -7.05 -4.85 -21.27
CA ALA A 230 -7.50 -3.50 -20.98
C ALA A 230 -6.88 -2.48 -21.91
N ASN A 231 -7.73 -1.60 -22.46
CA ASN A 231 -7.25 -0.31 -22.93
C ASN A 231 -7.06 0.65 -21.73
N SER A 232 -6.33 0.20 -20.71
CA SER A 232 -6.00 0.97 -19.51
C SER A 232 -4.56 0.70 -19.12
N ARG A 233 -3.88 1.75 -18.66
CA ARG A 233 -2.48 1.64 -18.19
C ARG A 233 -2.37 1.01 -16.80
N TYR A 234 -3.48 0.87 -16.08
CA TYR A 234 -3.49 0.37 -14.71
C TYR A 234 -4.82 -0.29 -14.36
N ASN A 235 -4.79 -1.17 -13.37
CA ASN A 235 -5.97 -1.70 -12.68
C ASN A 235 -6.23 -0.92 -11.40
N GLU A 236 -7.42 -1.07 -10.81
CA GLU A 236 -7.73 -0.49 -9.51
C GLU A 236 -8.14 -1.57 -8.51
N VAL A 237 -7.49 -1.55 -7.35
CA VAL A 237 -7.76 -2.40 -6.19
C VAL A 237 -8.12 -1.49 -5.04
N VAL A 238 -9.33 -1.61 -4.52
CA VAL A 238 -9.76 -0.81 -3.37
C VAL A 238 -9.39 -1.55 -2.09
N VAL A 239 -8.52 -0.96 -1.30
CA VAL A 239 -8.01 -1.53 -0.04
C VAL A 239 -8.74 -0.90 1.15
N ASP A 240 -9.13 -1.71 2.13
CA ASP A 240 -9.69 -1.24 3.40
C ASP A 240 -8.62 -0.47 4.19
N ALA A 241 -8.85 0.82 4.44
CA ALA A 241 -7.89 1.64 5.17
C ALA A 241 -7.72 1.20 6.63
N GLN A 242 -8.74 0.62 7.25
CA GLN A 242 -8.64 0.10 8.62
C GLN A 242 -7.67 -1.09 8.68
N ALA A 243 -7.68 -1.97 7.67
CA ALA A 243 -6.74 -3.08 7.59
C ALA A 243 -5.28 -2.61 7.48
N VAL A 244 -5.06 -1.46 6.80
CA VAL A 244 -3.73 -0.83 6.77
C VAL A 244 -3.35 -0.35 8.18
N VAL A 245 -4.21 0.42 8.82
CA VAL A 245 -3.95 1.06 10.13
C VAL A 245 -3.74 0.04 11.25
N ASP A 246 -4.60 -0.98 11.33
CA ASP A 246 -4.56 -2.02 12.37
C ASP A 246 -3.26 -2.84 12.37
N ASN A 247 -2.53 -2.81 11.24
CA ASN A 247 -1.32 -3.60 11.04
C ASN A 247 -0.08 -2.73 10.84
N LEU A 248 -0.15 -1.42 11.09
CA LEU A 248 1.03 -0.56 11.05
C LEU A 248 2.04 -0.96 12.15
N PRO A 249 3.36 -0.89 11.88
CA PRO A 249 3.96 -0.48 10.60
C PRO A 249 4.02 -1.61 9.55
N HIS A 250 3.74 -2.86 9.93
CA HIS A 250 3.96 -4.04 9.10
C HIS A 250 3.11 -4.12 7.83
N SER A 251 2.02 -3.36 7.75
CA SER A 251 1.20 -3.21 6.54
C SER A 251 1.94 -2.52 5.37
N ILE A 252 3.02 -1.79 5.65
CA ILE A 252 3.83 -1.08 4.65
C ILE A 252 5.18 -1.79 4.47
N ALA A 253 5.38 -2.38 3.29
CA ALA A 253 6.62 -3.09 2.95
C ALA A 253 7.74 -2.15 2.48
N ALA A 254 7.37 -1.09 1.75
CA ALA A 254 8.33 -0.12 1.23
C ALA A 254 7.65 1.21 0.90
N VAL A 255 8.44 2.28 0.87
CA VAL A 255 8.13 3.54 0.20
C VAL A 255 8.85 3.54 -1.14
N PHE A 256 8.22 4.04 -2.20
CA PHE A 256 8.86 4.08 -3.52
C PHE A 256 8.63 5.42 -4.23
N TYR A 257 9.49 5.69 -5.21
CA TYR A 257 9.26 6.71 -6.23
C TYR A 257 9.63 6.20 -7.60
N VAL A 258 9.02 6.75 -8.65
CA VAL A 258 9.36 6.41 -10.03
C VAL A 258 10.69 7.08 -10.43
N LYS A 259 11.59 6.34 -11.07
CA LYS A 259 12.90 6.82 -11.52
C LYS A 259 12.76 8.07 -12.40
N GLY A 260 13.53 9.10 -12.06
CA GLY A 260 13.50 10.40 -12.74
C GLY A 260 12.31 11.30 -12.35
N SER A 261 11.46 10.86 -11.42
CA SER A 261 10.38 11.69 -10.90
C SER A 261 10.88 12.75 -9.89
N PRO A 262 10.30 13.96 -9.87
CA PRO A 262 10.50 14.93 -8.79
C PRO A 262 9.99 14.43 -7.41
N ALA A 263 9.11 13.42 -7.37
CA ALA A 263 8.56 12.85 -6.15
C ALA A 263 9.58 12.06 -5.32
N ALA A 264 10.82 11.90 -5.79
CA ALA A 264 11.92 11.31 -5.00
C ALA A 264 12.14 12.02 -3.66
N LYS A 265 11.95 13.35 -3.62
CA LYS A 265 12.05 14.14 -2.38
C LYS A 265 10.90 13.81 -1.41
N GLU A 266 9.68 13.68 -1.94
CA GLU A 266 8.50 13.32 -1.16
C GLU A 266 8.62 11.90 -0.59
N ALA A 267 9.02 10.92 -1.41
CA ALA A 267 9.22 9.54 -0.95
C ALA A 267 10.26 9.43 0.17
N ARG A 268 11.37 10.17 0.08
CA ARG A 268 12.37 10.23 1.16
C ARG A 268 11.80 10.82 2.43
N ARG A 269 11.14 11.97 2.36
CA ARG A 269 10.47 12.59 3.53
C ARG A 269 9.52 11.60 4.18
N VAL A 270 8.63 10.99 3.40
CA VAL A 270 7.63 10.05 3.91
C VAL A 270 8.27 8.79 4.52
N HIS A 271 9.34 8.28 3.92
CA HIS A 271 10.10 7.15 4.48
C HIS A 271 10.78 7.52 5.80
N ASP A 272 11.45 8.66 5.86
CA ASP A 272 12.10 9.16 7.07
C ASP A 272 11.06 9.39 8.19
N ASP A 273 9.92 10.00 7.86
CA ASP A 273 8.81 10.22 8.81
C ASP A 273 8.20 8.90 9.30
N PHE A 274 8.09 7.90 8.42
CA PHE A 274 7.59 6.56 8.78
C PHE A 274 8.55 5.85 9.74
N LEU A 275 9.86 5.88 9.44
CA LEU A 275 10.89 5.34 10.32
C LEU A 275 10.92 6.07 11.66
N ALA A 276 10.79 7.40 11.67
CA ALA A 276 10.73 8.18 12.89
C ALA A 276 9.49 7.86 13.74
N ALA A 277 8.35 7.56 13.11
CA ALA A 277 7.11 7.25 13.81
C ALA A 277 7.10 5.87 14.49
N PHE A 278 7.81 4.88 13.93
CA PHE A 278 7.71 3.48 14.36
C PHE A 278 9.05 2.84 14.78
N GLY A 279 10.18 3.53 14.60
CA GLY A 279 11.51 3.12 15.06
C GLY A 279 11.91 1.73 14.57
N GLU A 280 12.33 0.87 15.50
CA GLU A 280 12.84 -0.47 15.22
C GLU A 280 11.84 -1.39 14.49
N GLU A 281 10.53 -1.16 14.66
CA GLU A 281 9.50 -1.97 13.99
C GLU A 281 9.40 -1.67 12.49
N ALA A 282 9.77 -0.46 12.06
CA ALA A 282 9.75 -0.03 10.67
C ALA A 282 11.11 -0.08 9.97
N LYS A 283 12.20 -0.45 10.65
CA LYS A 283 13.56 -0.46 10.05
C LYS A 283 13.72 -1.35 8.80
N ALA A 284 12.81 -2.31 8.63
CA ALA A 284 12.79 -3.19 7.47
C ALA A 284 12.02 -2.60 6.27
N THR A 285 11.33 -1.46 6.45
CA THR A 285 10.64 -0.76 5.39
C THR A 285 11.65 -0.10 4.45
N LEU A 286 11.67 -0.56 3.21
CA LEU A 286 12.64 -0.14 2.21
C LEU A 286 12.28 1.23 1.61
N LEU A 287 13.28 1.95 1.10
CA LEU A 287 13.10 3.07 0.19
C LEU A 287 13.54 2.64 -1.22
N LEU A 288 12.62 2.65 -2.16
CA LEU A 288 12.82 2.08 -3.48
C LEU A 288 12.74 3.13 -4.59
N GLU A 289 13.63 3.01 -5.57
CA GLU A 289 13.46 3.61 -6.88
C GLU A 289 12.87 2.58 -7.84
N MET A 290 11.80 2.95 -8.54
CA MET A 290 11.10 2.09 -9.51
C MET A 290 11.39 2.54 -10.94
N ASP A 291 12.03 1.69 -11.75
CA ASP A 291 12.24 1.92 -13.17
C ASP A 291 11.15 1.21 -14.01
N THR A 292 10.20 1.98 -14.52
CA THR A 292 9.09 1.47 -15.34
C THR A 292 9.54 0.89 -16.68
N ARG A 293 10.78 1.18 -17.13
CA ARG A 293 11.33 0.61 -18.37
C ARG A 293 12.01 -0.74 -18.15
N SER A 294 12.04 -1.24 -16.91
CA SER A 294 12.66 -2.51 -16.54
C SER A 294 11.63 -3.55 -16.05
N PRO A 295 10.71 -4.03 -16.92
CA PRO A 295 9.55 -4.84 -16.53
C PRO A 295 9.87 -6.26 -16.05
N GLN A 296 11.15 -6.60 -15.82
CA GLN A 296 11.57 -7.86 -15.21
C GLN A 296 12.12 -7.69 -13.79
N ALA A 297 12.54 -6.47 -13.44
CA ALA A 297 13.09 -6.13 -12.13
C ALA A 297 13.02 -4.60 -11.93
N PRO A 298 11.82 -4.05 -11.71
CA PRO A 298 11.64 -2.60 -11.71
C PRO A 298 12.18 -1.92 -10.44
N PHE A 299 12.40 -2.64 -9.33
CA PHE A 299 12.78 -2.03 -8.06
C PHE A 299 14.27 -2.09 -7.77
N ARG A 300 14.80 -0.99 -7.23
CA ARG A 300 16.16 -0.88 -6.68
C ARG A 300 16.11 -0.27 -5.29
N ASP A 301 16.86 -0.83 -4.36
CA ASP A 301 17.05 -0.22 -3.04
C ASP A 301 17.88 1.05 -3.17
N VAL A 302 17.40 2.13 -2.57
CA VAL A 302 18.12 3.40 -2.46
C VAL A 302 18.24 3.88 -1.01
N GLY A 303 18.07 2.96 -0.06
CA GLY A 303 18.11 3.19 1.39
C GLY A 303 19.49 2.97 2.04
N ALA A 304 20.30 4.04 2.06
CA ALA A 304 21.21 4.45 3.16
C ALA A 304 21.44 5.98 3.04
N PRO A 305 21.73 6.70 4.15
CA PRO A 305 21.09 7.97 4.51
C PRO A 305 21.52 9.18 3.66
N VAL A 306 20.67 10.21 3.65
CA VAL A 306 21.14 11.57 3.41
C VAL A 306 22.24 11.84 4.45
N PRO A 307 23.47 12.21 4.07
CA PRO A 307 24.55 12.41 5.03
C PRO A 307 24.09 13.37 6.13
N THR A 308 24.33 13.00 7.39
CA THR A 308 24.18 13.89 8.54
C THR A 308 24.93 15.19 8.26
N PHE A 309 24.59 16.27 8.94
CA PHE A 309 25.32 17.54 8.80
C PHE A 309 26.85 17.34 8.93
N GLU A 310 27.27 16.48 9.85
CA GLU A 310 28.67 16.06 10.04
C GLU A 310 29.26 15.31 8.84
N MET A 311 28.49 14.42 8.21
CA MET A 311 28.93 13.73 6.99
C MET A 311 28.95 14.64 5.75
N ARG A 312 28.13 15.71 5.70
CA ARG A 312 28.19 16.72 4.64
C ARG A 312 29.45 17.57 4.75
N GLN A 313 29.81 17.99 5.97
CA GLN A 313 31.08 18.68 6.22
C GLN A 313 32.28 17.85 5.79
N ALA A 314 32.32 16.56 6.15
CA ALA A 314 33.41 15.67 5.75
C ALA A 314 33.52 15.48 4.22
N TYR A 315 32.40 15.52 3.49
CA TYR A 315 32.38 15.37 2.03
C TYR A 315 32.84 16.65 1.30
N GLU A 316 32.53 17.81 1.85
CA GLU A 316 32.95 19.13 1.35
C GLU A 316 34.42 19.43 1.68
N GLU A 317 34.92 18.97 2.83
CA GLU A 317 36.31 19.16 3.25
C GLU A 317 37.31 18.22 2.55
N HIS A 318 36.85 17.08 1.99
CA HIS A 318 37.73 16.05 1.42
C HIS A 318 37.50 15.74 -0.06
N GLY A 319 36.75 16.58 -0.79
CA GLY A 319 36.85 16.64 -2.25
C GLY A 319 36.42 15.38 -3.02
N GLY A 320 35.36 14.70 -2.57
CA GLY A 320 34.56 13.84 -3.46
C GLY A 320 35.25 12.60 -4.06
N ALA A 321 36.19 11.95 -3.37
CA ALA A 321 36.70 10.65 -3.81
C ALA A 321 37.07 9.71 -2.65
N ALA A 322 36.24 8.68 -2.42
CA ALA A 322 36.72 7.35 -1.99
C ALA A 322 35.63 6.28 -2.08
N ALA A 323 35.97 5.16 -2.71
CA ALA A 323 35.24 3.90 -2.75
C ALA A 323 34.99 3.32 -1.33
N PRO A 324 33.98 2.45 -1.13
CA PRO A 324 33.75 1.81 0.16
C PRO A 324 34.96 0.95 0.59
N PRO A 325 35.31 0.91 1.88
CA PRO A 325 36.44 0.12 2.33
C PRO A 325 36.16 -1.37 2.15
N ALA A 326 37.08 -2.05 1.47
CA ALA A 326 37.13 -3.50 1.41
C ALA A 326 37.23 -4.08 2.84
N ARG A 327 36.48 -5.14 3.12
CA ARG A 327 36.59 -5.93 4.35
C ARG A 327 38.05 -6.37 4.57
N PRO A 328 38.62 -6.25 5.78
CA PRO A 328 39.87 -6.94 6.09
C PRO A 328 39.59 -8.42 6.38
N THR A 329 40.12 -9.28 5.54
CA THR A 329 40.36 -10.71 5.82
C THR A 329 41.58 -10.86 6.74
N SER A 330 41.37 -11.48 7.91
CA SER A 330 42.25 -12.33 8.73
C SER A 330 43.77 -12.08 8.87
N LEU A 331 44.19 -12.14 10.15
CA LEU A 331 45.46 -12.65 10.74
C LEU A 331 46.72 -11.76 10.77
N SER A 332 47.10 -11.30 11.96
CA SER A 332 48.30 -11.79 12.68
C SER A 332 48.42 -11.15 14.08
N ALA A 333 48.93 -11.93 15.03
CA ALA A 333 49.20 -11.59 16.41
C ALA A 333 50.52 -10.83 16.62
N ALA A 334 50.69 -10.34 17.86
CA ALA A 334 51.88 -9.75 18.51
C ALA A 334 52.21 -8.29 18.10
N ALA A 335 52.60 -7.37 18.99
CA ALA A 335 53.08 -7.46 20.36
C ALA A 335 52.79 -6.16 21.13
N ALA A 336 52.82 -6.25 22.46
CA ALA A 336 52.75 -5.15 23.40
C ALA A 336 53.98 -4.21 23.35
N SER A 337 53.77 -2.92 23.61
CA SER A 337 54.70 -2.12 24.43
C SER A 337 54.08 -0.78 24.88
N THR A 338 53.96 -0.63 26.20
CA THR A 338 54.32 0.54 27.04
C THR A 338 54.12 1.98 26.52
N ALA A 339 53.38 2.82 27.25
CA ALA A 339 53.95 3.89 28.11
C ALA A 339 52.90 4.84 28.74
N SER A 340 53.09 5.05 30.05
CA SER A 340 52.96 6.28 30.86
C SER A 340 51.64 7.01 31.09
N MET A 341 51.31 7.03 32.39
CA MET A 341 50.58 8.03 33.16
C MET A 341 51.19 9.44 33.13
N VAL A 342 50.37 10.39 33.61
CA VAL A 342 50.62 11.67 34.34
C VAL A 342 49.70 12.73 33.69
N GLY A 343 48.66 13.27 34.33
CA GLY A 343 48.62 14.02 35.60
C GLY A 343 48.26 15.48 35.24
N LEU A 344 47.01 15.91 35.43
CA LEU A 344 46.54 16.71 36.58
C LEU A 344 46.83 18.23 36.44
N LEU A 345 45.78 19.08 36.37
CA LEU A 345 45.49 20.25 37.23
C LEU A 345 44.73 21.44 36.56
N LEU A 346 43.64 21.82 37.25
CA LEU A 346 43.09 23.16 37.60
C LEU A 346 42.87 24.26 36.53
N VAL A 347 41.63 24.75 36.34
CA VAL A 347 40.79 25.70 37.14
C VAL A 347 41.29 27.16 37.10
N ALA A 348 40.42 28.04 36.56
CA ALA A 348 40.20 29.48 36.83
C ALA A 348 39.67 30.12 35.52
N ALA A 349 38.78 31.11 35.45
CA ALA A 349 38.00 31.90 36.38
C ALA A 349 36.86 32.58 35.59
N MET A 350 35.92 33.18 36.32
CA MET A 350 34.64 33.83 35.97
C MET A 350 34.80 35.16 35.14
N PRO A 351 33.83 36.10 35.11
CA PRO A 351 32.48 36.11 34.53
C PRO A 351 32.17 37.40 33.69
N ALA A 352 30.91 37.52 33.26
CA ALA A 352 30.06 38.72 33.32
C ALA A 352 29.79 39.59 32.06
N CYS A 353 28.51 40.00 32.01
CA CYS A 353 27.95 41.24 31.45
C CYS A 353 27.93 41.40 29.91
N ALA A 354 26.96 42.05 29.26
CA ALA A 354 25.73 42.75 29.66
C ALA A 354 25.05 43.27 28.36
N VAL A 355 23.71 43.45 28.40
CA VAL A 355 22.92 44.58 27.82
C VAL A 355 22.97 44.77 26.29
N ALA A 356 21.92 44.44 25.52
CA ALA A 356 20.65 45.15 25.28
C ALA A 356 20.69 46.22 24.16
N TRP A 357 19.48 46.55 23.65
CA TRP A 357 19.07 47.55 22.64
C TRP A 357 19.15 47.11 21.16
N ALA A 358 18.31 47.54 20.23
CA ALA A 358 16.96 48.12 20.14
C ALA A 358 16.73 48.34 18.63
N SER A 359 15.69 47.75 18.01
CA SER A 359 14.52 48.44 17.41
C SER A 359 14.73 49.07 16.02
N VAL A 360 13.60 49.34 15.32
CA VAL A 360 13.42 50.28 14.17
C VAL A 360 13.74 49.65 12.78
N LEU A 361 12.90 49.65 11.72
CA LEU A 361 11.67 50.37 11.36
C LEU A 361 10.95 49.66 10.17
N ALA A 362 9.62 49.83 10.12
CA ALA A 362 8.73 50.18 8.98
C ALA A 362 8.94 49.54 7.59
N SER A 363 7.91 49.21 6.79
CA SER A 363 6.86 50.13 6.33
C SER A 363 5.84 49.43 5.42
N GLY A 364 4.60 49.95 5.36
CA GLY A 364 3.76 49.94 4.15
C GLY A 364 2.75 48.78 4.03
N ARG A 365 1.57 48.82 4.65
CA ARG A 365 0.29 49.50 4.26
C ARG A 365 -0.30 49.15 2.89
N ARG A 366 -1.49 48.51 3.00
CA ARG A 366 -2.78 48.67 2.28
C ARG A 366 -2.83 48.18 0.82
N ALA A 367 -3.60 47.15 0.45
CA ALA A 367 -5.04 46.85 0.60
C ALA A 367 -5.97 47.70 -0.30
N ARG A 368 -6.54 47.06 -1.34
CA ARG A 368 -7.98 46.87 -1.67
C ARG A 368 -8.10 46.47 -3.15
N ALA A 369 -8.57 45.25 -3.45
CA ALA A 369 -9.98 44.85 -3.61
C ALA A 369 -10.60 45.32 -4.94
N SER A 370 -11.04 44.37 -5.78
CA SER A 370 -12.40 44.31 -6.38
C SER A 370 -12.60 43.11 -7.32
N ARG A 371 -13.64 42.33 -6.99
CA ARG A 371 -14.72 41.73 -7.82
C ARG A 371 -14.43 41.08 -9.19
N ALA A 372 -14.84 39.81 -9.25
CA ALA A 372 -15.78 39.16 -10.20
C ALA A 372 -15.64 39.39 -11.71
N ALA A 373 -15.45 38.31 -12.51
CA ALA A 373 -16.54 37.59 -13.20
C ALA A 373 -16.00 36.73 -14.37
N PHE A 374 -16.74 35.65 -14.70
CA PHE A 374 -16.72 34.82 -15.93
C PHE A 374 -15.41 34.05 -16.26
N GLY A 375 -15.42 32.82 -16.78
CA GLY A 375 -16.51 32.02 -17.34
C GLY A 375 -16.07 30.57 -17.55
N ALA A 376 -17.06 29.73 -17.78
CA ALA A 376 -16.93 28.33 -18.16
C ALA A 376 -16.14 28.18 -19.47
N LEU A 377 -15.30 27.15 -19.53
CA LEU A 377 -14.79 26.57 -20.77
C LEU A 377 -15.10 25.08 -20.73
N LEU A 378 -16.17 24.74 -21.45
CA LEU A 378 -16.44 23.42 -21.99
C LEU A 378 -15.44 23.22 -23.13
N ASP A 379 -14.73 22.10 -23.14
CA ASP A 379 -14.06 21.61 -24.36
C ASP A 379 -14.95 20.54 -24.97
N GLU A 380 -15.37 20.81 -26.20
CA GLU A 380 -16.20 19.95 -27.03
C GLU A 380 -15.37 18.82 -27.66
N ASP A 381 -16.02 17.67 -27.71
CA ASP A 381 -15.60 16.41 -28.30
C ASP A 381 -15.87 16.44 -29.82
N PRO A 382 -14.88 16.29 -30.72
CA PRO A 382 -15.13 16.31 -32.15
C PRO A 382 -15.25 14.89 -32.71
N ASN A 383 -16.42 14.25 -32.57
CA ASN A 383 -16.82 13.19 -33.51
C ASN A 383 -18.32 12.84 -33.43
N ALA A 384 -19.15 13.62 -34.09
CA ALA A 384 -20.54 13.25 -34.38
C ALA A 384 -20.98 13.76 -35.76
N SER A 385 -20.69 12.97 -36.79
CA SER A 385 -21.47 12.89 -38.04
C SER A 385 -21.14 11.51 -38.62
N GLN A 386 -22.05 10.61 -38.95
CA GLN A 386 -23.25 10.75 -39.74
C GLN A 386 -24.25 9.64 -39.38
N GLN A 387 -25.54 9.95 -39.30
CA GLN A 387 -26.60 8.98 -39.56
C GLN A 387 -27.69 9.69 -40.35
N SER A 388 -27.71 9.42 -41.66
CA SER A 388 -28.81 9.73 -42.55
C SER A 388 -29.75 8.54 -42.64
N GLN A 389 -31.05 8.87 -42.59
CA GLN A 389 -32.25 8.09 -42.85
C GLN A 389 -32.13 7.02 -43.94
N VAL A 390 -32.79 5.87 -43.72
CA VAL A 390 -33.55 5.14 -44.76
C VAL A 390 -34.79 4.50 -44.10
N ASP A 391 -35.92 4.68 -44.78
CA ASP A 391 -37.29 4.24 -44.48
C ASP A 391 -37.50 2.72 -44.40
N GLY A 392 -38.61 2.31 -43.77
CA GLY A 392 -39.16 0.95 -43.79
C GLY A 392 -40.07 0.63 -42.62
#